data_AF-A0A954F878-F1
#
_entry.id   AF-A0A954F878-F1
#
_cell.length_a   1.000
_cell.length_b   1.000
_cell.length_c   1.000
_cell.angle_alpha   90.00
_cell.angle_beta   90.00
_cell.angle_gamma   90.00
#
_symmetry.space_group_name_H-M   'P 1'
#
loop_
_entity.id
_entity.type
_entity.pdbx_description
1 polymer ?
#
loop_
_entity_poly.entity_id
_entity_poly.type
_entity_poly.pdbx_seq_one_letter_code
_entity_poly.pdbx_strand_id
1 'polypeptide(L)'
;MTASELKQKVNEAGHDSHFFDRDTMRFFGDSMTNYRVRRNTVTKHGQPVEVWELWRRRPVKGGRQDSAYFDQATFKQVHPDN
;
A
#
# COMPACT_ATOMS: atom_id res chain seq x y z
N MET A 1 -7.45 8.92 -5.85
CA MET A 1 -6.51 7.82 -6.11
C MET A 1 -7.20 6.50 -5.84
N THR A 2 -7.24 5.61 -6.82
CA THR A 2 -7.64 4.21 -6.68
C THR A 2 -6.40 3.32 -6.44
N ALA A 3 -6.60 2.06 -6.05
CA ALA A 3 -5.49 1.11 -5.90
C ALA A 3 -4.74 0.86 -7.23
N SER A 4 -5.47 0.83 -8.35
CA SER A 4 -4.87 0.68 -9.68
C SER A 4 -4.06 1.90 -10.09
N GLU A 5 -4.54 3.10 -9.80
CA GLU A 5 -3.78 4.35 -10.02
C GLU A 5 -2.52 4.38 -9.15
N LEU A 6 -2.60 3.97 -7.88
CA LEU A 6 -1.43 3.90 -7.01
C LEU A 6 -0.39 2.91 -7.55
N LYS A 7 -0.82 1.71 -7.97
CA LYS A 7 0.06 0.72 -8.61
C LYS A 7 0.77 1.33 -9.82
N GLN A 8 0.02 2.00 -10.70
CA GLN A 8 0.58 2.63 -11.89
C GLN A 8 1.68 3.65 -11.51
N LYS A 9 1.39 4.54 -10.55
CA LYS A 9 2.37 5.57 -10.13
C LYS A 9 3.61 5.00 -9.45
N VAL A 10 3.44 3.95 -8.63
CA VAL A 10 4.56 3.22 -8.02
C VAL A 10 5.47 2.64 -9.11
N ASN A 11 4.87 2.00 -10.12
CA ASN A 11 5.62 1.46 -11.25
C ASN A 11 6.29 2.54 -12.11
N GLU A 12 5.60 3.65 -12.39
CA GLU A 12 6.13 4.79 -13.15
C GLU A 12 7.29 5.48 -12.42
N ALA A 13 7.25 5.54 -11.09
CA ALA A 13 8.35 6.02 -10.25
C ALA A 13 9.53 5.03 -10.19
N GLY A 14 9.43 3.86 -10.82
CA GLY A 14 10.47 2.83 -10.82
C GLY A 14 10.56 2.07 -9.48
N HIS A 15 9.49 2.07 -8.70
CA HIS A 15 9.39 1.31 -7.47
C HIS A 15 8.66 -0.01 -7.73
N ASP A 16 9.14 -1.09 -7.12
CA ASP A 16 8.45 -2.37 -7.11
C ASP A 16 7.76 -2.57 -5.75
N SER A 17 6.63 -3.26 -5.76
CA SER A 17 5.82 -3.47 -4.58
C SER A 17 5.02 -4.77 -4.71
N HIS A 18 5.39 -5.74 -3.87
CA HIS A 18 4.75 -7.05 -3.80
C HIS A 18 3.24 -6.98 -3.48
N PHE A 19 2.76 -5.86 -2.92
CA PHE A 19 1.33 -5.65 -2.66
C PHE A 19 0.48 -5.66 -3.93
N PHE A 20 1.08 -5.36 -5.08
CA PHE A 20 0.41 -5.28 -6.38
C PHE A 20 0.67 -6.46 -7.31
N ASP A 21 1.48 -7.43 -6.84
CA ASP A 21 1.78 -8.65 -7.55
C ASP A 21 0.61 -9.64 -7.47
N ARG A 22 0.29 -10.22 -8.63
CA ARG A 22 -0.84 -11.14 -8.78
C ARG A 22 -0.59 -12.45 -8.07
N ASP A 23 0.64 -12.96 -8.09
CA ASP A 23 0.97 -14.24 -7.47
C ASP A 23 0.98 -14.11 -5.95
N THR A 24 1.54 -13.02 -5.43
CA THR A 24 1.44 -12.64 -4.01
C THR A 24 -0.01 -12.54 -3.56
N MET A 25 -0.87 -11.81 -4.28
CA MET A 25 -2.30 -11.73 -3.95
C MET A 25 -2.97 -13.11 -3.96
N ARG A 26 -2.73 -13.92 -4.99
CA ARG A 26 -3.33 -15.25 -5.10
C ARG A 26 -2.93 -16.15 -3.93
N PHE A 27 -1.68 -16.11 -3.50
CA PHE A 27 -1.18 -16.87 -2.36
C PHE A 27 -1.95 -16.53 -1.07
N PHE A 28 -2.20 -15.25 -0.83
CA PHE A 28 -2.98 -14.76 0.32
C PHE A 28 -4.50 -14.81 0.10
N GLY A 29 -5.01 -15.25 -1.05
CA GLY A 29 -6.44 -15.18 -1.36
C GLY A 29 -6.98 -13.75 -1.45
N ASP A 30 -6.11 -12.82 -1.84
CA ASP A 30 -6.39 -11.38 -1.97
C ASP A 30 -6.64 -10.98 -3.43
N SER A 31 -7.04 -9.73 -3.66
CA SER A 31 -7.23 -9.18 -5.01
C SER A 31 -7.13 -7.66 -5.03
N MET A 32 -6.86 -7.10 -6.22
CA MET A 32 -6.86 -5.64 -6.42
C MET A 32 -8.19 -4.98 -6.01
N THR A 33 -9.31 -5.69 -6.11
CA THR A 33 -10.63 -5.13 -5.75
C THR A 33 -10.85 -5.05 -4.24
N ASN A 34 -10.06 -5.80 -3.46
CA ASN A 34 -10.06 -5.75 -2.00
C ASN A 34 -9.30 -4.54 -1.46
N TYR A 35 -8.34 -4.01 -2.23
CA TYR A 35 -7.59 -2.83 -1.83
C TYR A 35 -8.39 -1.53 -1.96
N ARG A 36 -8.11 -0.61 -1.05
CA ARG A 36 -8.55 0.79 -1.08
C ARG A 36 -7.38 1.69 -0.72
N VAL A 37 -7.43 2.91 -1.23
CA VAL A 37 -6.40 3.92 -1.01
C VAL A 37 -7.04 5.14 -0.38
N ARG A 38 -6.41 5.69 0.65
CA ARG A 38 -6.78 6.98 1.25
C ARG A 38 -5.52 7.80 1.54
N ARG A 39 -5.67 9.12 1.62
CA ARG A 39 -4.61 9.97 2.19
C ARG A 39 -4.52 9.70 3.68
N ASN A 40 -3.31 9.66 4.19
CA ASN A 40 -3.02 9.55 5.61
C ASN A 40 -1.70 10.26 5.92
N THR A 41 -1.39 10.46 7.20
CA THR A 41 -0.10 10.96 7.67
C THR A 41 0.43 9.96 8.69
N VAL A 42 1.68 9.54 8.52
CA VAL A 42 2.35 8.62 9.45
C VAL A 42 3.61 9.25 9.99
N THR A 43 4.03 8.82 11.18
CA THR A 43 5.32 9.24 11.74
C THR A 43 6.41 8.30 11.23
N LYS A 44 7.49 8.87 10.71
CA LYS A 44 8.71 8.15 10.34
C LYS A 44 9.91 8.91 10.87
N HIS A 45 10.74 8.26 11.68
CA HIS A 45 11.87 8.89 12.35
C HIS A 45 11.48 10.14 13.15
N GLY A 46 10.32 10.09 13.83
CA GLY A 46 9.80 11.21 14.62
C GLY A 46 9.29 12.40 13.81
N GLN A 47 9.18 12.29 12.48
CA GLN A 47 8.65 13.35 11.61
C GLN A 47 7.35 12.88 10.92
N PRO A 48 6.35 13.76 10.78
CA PRO A 48 5.15 13.45 10.02
C PRO A 48 5.46 13.38 8.52
N VAL A 49 5.00 12.32 7.88
CA VAL A 49 5.12 12.10 6.43
C VAL A 49 3.73 11.88 5.85
N GLU A 50 3.40 12.66 4.83
CA GLU A 50 2.16 12.48 4.08
C GLU A 50 2.26 11.24 3.18
N VAL A 51 1.30 10.33 3.32
CA VAL A 51 1.29 9.05 2.61
C VAL A 51 -0.06 8.74 1.97
N TRP A 52 -0.01 7.86 0.99
CA TRP A 52 -1.13 7.05 0.51
C TRP A 52 -1.15 5.75 1.30
N GLU A 53 -2.18 5.55 2.10
CA GLU A 53 -2.42 4.29 2.80
C GLU A 53 -3.19 3.34 1.89
N LEU A 54 -2.55 2.21 1.57
CA LEU A 54 -3.13 1.05 0.92
C LEU A 54 -3.64 0.08 1.99
N TRP A 55 -4.95 0.00 2.15
CA TRP A 55 -5.59 -0.86 3.14
C TRP A 55 -6.52 -1.88 2.47
N ARG A 56 -6.75 -3.00 3.16
CA ARG A 56 -7.61 -4.09 2.67
C ARG A 56 -9.00 -3.99 3.29
N ARG A 57 -10.03 -4.07 2.45
CA ARG A 57 -11.43 -3.99 2.90
C ARG A 57 -11.90 -5.25 3.62
N ARG A 58 -11.36 -6.41 3.24
CA ARG A 58 -11.67 -7.72 3.82
C ARG A 58 -10.38 -8.41 4.25
N PRO A 59 -10.42 -9.24 5.30
CA PRO A 59 -9.30 -10.10 5.68
C PRO A 59 -8.84 -10.99 4.51
N VAL A 60 -7.58 -11.39 4.56
CA VAL A 60 -6.97 -12.35 3.62
C VAL A 60 -6.87 -13.73 4.28
N LYS A 61 -6.38 -14.73 3.55
CA LYS A 61 -6.02 -16.02 4.12
C LYS A 61 -4.99 -15.80 5.24
N GLY A 62 -5.34 -16.21 6.46
CA GLY A 62 -4.51 -15.99 7.65
C GLY A 62 -4.89 -14.78 8.50
N GLY A 63 -5.95 -14.04 8.13
CA GLY A 63 -6.53 -12.98 8.97
C GLY A 63 -6.38 -11.58 8.40
N ARG A 64 -6.49 -10.57 9.27
CA ARG A 64 -6.37 -9.16 8.90
C ARG A 64 -4.88 -8.81 8.81
N GLN A 65 -4.42 -8.43 7.62
CA GLN A 65 -3.08 -7.88 7.44
C GLN A 65 -3.08 -6.37 7.57
N ASP A 66 -1.94 -5.84 8.00
CA ASP A 66 -1.69 -4.42 8.14
C ASP A 66 -1.74 -3.68 6.80
N SER A 67 -2.00 -2.37 6.91
CA SER A 67 -1.95 -1.45 5.77
C SER A 67 -0.50 -1.26 5.31
N ALA A 68 -0.34 -0.96 4.02
CA ALA A 68 0.92 -0.49 3.45
C ALA A 68 0.85 1.01 3.19
N TYR A 69 1.99 1.70 3.29
CA TYR A 69 2.05 3.16 3.12
C TYR A 69 3.03 3.51 2.02
N PHE A 70 2.68 4.51 1.21
CA PHE A 70 3.50 5.01 0.11
C PHE A 70 3.56 6.52 0.19
N ASP A 71 4.75 7.11 0.04
CA ASP A 71 4.96 8.55 0.07
C ASP A 71 4.10 9.26 -1.00
N GLN A 72 3.47 10.39 -0.66
CA GLN A 72 2.56 11.05 -1.60
C GLN A 72 3.25 11.68 -2.82
N ALA A 73 4.51 12.08 -2.68
CA ALA A 73 5.27 12.76 -3.73
C ALA A 73 6.08 11.79 -4.58
N THR A 74 6.71 10.81 -3.94
CA THR A 74 7.67 9.88 -4.58
C THR A 74 7.09 8.50 -4.84
N PHE A 75 5.95 8.14 -4.24
CA PHE A 75 5.36 6.81 -4.31
C PHE A 75 6.25 5.68 -3.76
N LYS A 76 7.36 6.04 -3.10
CA LYS A 76 8.22 5.07 -2.41
C LYS A 76 7.50 4.48 -1.21
N GLN A 77 7.66 3.19 -0.97
CA GLN A 77 7.10 2.55 0.22
C GLN A 77 7.67 3.18 1.50
N VAL A 78 6.78 3.47 2.44
CA VAL A 78 7.06 4.06 3.75
C VAL A 78 6.73 3.03 4.82
N HIS A 79 7.67 2.82 5.73
CA HIS A 79 7.47 2.03 6.95
C HIS A 79 7.37 3.01 8.12
N PRO A 80 6.19 3.14 8.76
CA PRO A 80 6.02 4.02 9.91
C PRO A 80 6.77 3.47 11.13
N ASP A 81 7.03 4.34 12.09
CA ASP A 81 7.52 3.94 13.41
C ASP A 81 6.41 3.09 14.10
N ASN A 82 6.80 1.99 14.77
CA ASN A 82 5.87 1.11 15.50
C ASN A 82 5.21 1.80 16.70
#